data_AF-A0A536G4H5-F1
#
_entry.id   AF-A0A536G4H5-F1
#
_cell.length_a   1.000
_cell.length_b   1.000
_cell.length_c   1.000
_cell.angle_alpha   90.00
_cell.angle_beta   90.00
_cell.angle_gamma   90.00
#
_symmetry.space_group_name_H-M   'P 1'
#
loop_
_entity.id
_entity.type
_entity.pdbx_description
1 polymer ?
#
loop_
_entity_poly.entity_id
_entity_poly.type
_entity_poly.pdbx_seq_one_letter_code
_entity_poly.pdbx_strand_id
1 'polypeptide(L)'
;PNTDDAVPRLRIVNLQVLTALGLIVVGAFFFVDAVGHLATTLGVDPAILALVIAPIATELPEKFNSIIWVRQGKDTLAMGNITGAMVFQSTIPTVVALLFAADAWHVTADSRIAFLSAGIAFLSSAVIFIPMARSGRLVGKRLLVGGGFYLAYLAIVVLSIAGFF
;
A
#
# COMPACT_ATOMS: atom_id res chain seq x y z
N PRO A 1 17.10 5.80 -40.53
CA PRO A 1 16.65 7.05 -39.90
C PRO A 1 17.43 7.27 -38.59
N ASN A 2 18.40 8.18 -38.64
CA ASN A 2 19.13 8.62 -37.46
C ASN A 2 18.17 9.32 -36.51
N THR A 3 17.88 8.70 -35.37
CA THR A 3 17.52 9.43 -34.17
C THR A 3 18.71 9.27 -33.25
N ASP A 4 19.44 10.36 -33.01
CA ASP A 4 20.40 10.42 -31.92
C ASP A 4 19.70 9.93 -30.66
N ASP A 5 20.11 8.78 -30.12
CA ASP A 5 19.87 8.41 -28.74
C ASP A 5 20.67 9.40 -27.88
N ALA A 6 20.21 10.65 -27.85
CA ALA A 6 20.84 11.74 -27.15
C ALA A 6 20.78 11.38 -25.67
N VAL A 7 21.92 10.95 -25.13
CA VAL A 7 22.07 10.58 -23.72
C VAL A 7 21.42 11.68 -22.87
N PRO A 8 20.40 11.35 -22.06
CA PRO A 8 19.64 12.37 -21.36
C PRO A 8 20.59 13.21 -20.52
N ARG A 9 20.52 14.53 -20.68
CA ARG A 9 21.39 15.46 -19.95
C ARG A 9 21.14 15.26 -18.46
N LEU A 10 22.15 14.79 -17.72
CA LEU A 10 22.03 14.47 -16.29
C LEU A 10 21.45 15.63 -15.46
N ARG A 11 21.70 16.87 -15.88
CA ARG A 11 21.13 18.08 -15.24
C ARG A 11 19.60 18.12 -15.33
N ILE A 12 19.02 17.72 -16.46
CA ILE A 12 17.56 17.68 -16.67
C ILE A 12 16.96 16.56 -15.84
N VAL A 13 17.59 15.37 -15.82
CA VAL A 13 17.15 14.24 -15.01
C VAL A 13 17.15 14.61 -13.52
N ASN A 14 18.24 15.19 -13.03
CA ASN A 14 18.34 15.63 -11.63
C ASN A 14 17.28 16.69 -11.30
N LEU A 15 17.05 17.66 -12.20
CA LEU A 15 16.01 18.66 -12.02
C LEU A 15 14.61 18.01 -11.93
N GLN A 16 14.30 17.06 -12.81
CA GLN A 16 13.03 16.33 -12.81
C GLN A 16 12.86 15.54 -11.51
N VAL A 17 13.88 14.79 -11.10
CA VAL A 17 13.86 13.99 -9.87
C VAL A 17 13.65 14.87 -8.64
N LEU A 18 14.41 15.96 -8.51
CA LEU A 18 14.27 16.87 -7.36
C LEU A 18 12.91 17.58 -7.35
N THR A 19 12.40 17.98 -8.51
CA THR A 19 11.08 18.61 -8.63
C THR A 19 9.98 17.63 -8.27
N ALA A 20 10.02 16.41 -8.82
CA ALA A 20 9.04 15.36 -8.51
C ALA A 20 9.08 14.99 -7.03
N LEU A 21 10.27 14.84 -6.44
CA LEU A 21 10.42 14.58 -5.01
C LEU A 21 9.81 15.71 -4.17
N GLY A 22 10.08 16.97 -4.51
CA GLY A 22 9.47 18.11 -3.83
C GLY A 22 7.94 18.12 -3.92
N LEU A 23 7.39 17.84 -5.10
CA LEU A 23 5.94 17.75 -5.29
C LEU A 23 5.31 16.59 -4.51
N ILE A 24 6.00 15.44 -4.42
CA ILE A 24 5.54 14.29 -3.62
C ILE A 24 5.51 14.66 -2.14
N VAL A 25 6.56 15.31 -1.63
CA VAL A 25 6.62 15.75 -0.22
C VAL A 25 5.48 16.73 0.09
N VAL A 26 5.32 17.76 -0.74
CA VAL A 26 4.24 18.75 -0.57
C VAL A 26 2.86 18.10 -0.68
N GLY A 27 2.67 17.21 -1.66
CA GLY A 27 1.44 16.45 -1.84
C GLY A 27 1.10 15.57 -0.65
N ALA A 28 2.11 14.96 0.00
CA ALA A 28 1.92 14.16 1.20
C ALA A 28 1.39 15.00 2.38
N PHE A 29 1.89 16.23 2.57
CA PHE A 29 1.36 17.14 3.60
C PHE A 29 -0.12 17.47 3.36
N PHE A 30 -0.49 17.84 2.13
CA PHE A 30 -1.88 18.11 1.78
C PHE A 30 -2.77 16.87 1.92
N PHE A 31 -2.25 15.69 1.57
CA PHE A 31 -2.98 14.44 1.70
C PHE A 31 -3.32 14.13 3.16
N VAL A 32 -2.33 14.22 4.06
CA VAL A 32 -2.53 13.98 5.50
C VAL A 32 -3.52 14.98 6.09
N ASP A 33 -3.40 16.25 5.75
CA ASP A 33 -4.31 17.31 6.19
C ASP A 33 -5.75 17.08 5.71
N ALA A 34 -5.92 16.72 4.44
CA ALA A 34 -7.24 16.40 3.87
C ALA A 34 -7.87 15.16 4.52
N VAL A 35 -7.09 14.11 4.82
CA VAL A 35 -7.56 12.93 5.55
C VAL A 35 -7.97 13.31 6.97
N GLY A 36 -7.22 14.17 7.65
CA GLY A 36 -7.56 14.69 8.97
C GLY A 36 -8.87 15.48 8.97
N HIS A 37 -9.02 16.40 8.03
CA HIS A 37 -10.27 17.14 7.85
C HIS A 37 -11.45 16.21 7.58
N LEU A 38 -11.29 15.24 6.67
CA LEU A 38 -12.33 14.26 6.39
C LEU A 38 -12.71 13.45 7.64
N ALA A 39 -11.72 13.00 8.42
CA ALA A 39 -11.95 12.28 9.66
C ALA A 39 -12.75 13.11 10.67
N THR A 40 -12.41 14.40 10.85
CA THR A 40 -13.15 15.30 11.74
C THR A 40 -14.59 15.51 11.29
N THR A 41 -14.85 15.66 9.98
CA THR A 41 -16.21 15.81 9.46
C THR A 41 -17.06 14.55 9.62
N LEU A 42 -16.43 13.38 9.61
CA LEU A 42 -17.06 12.08 9.82
C LEU A 42 -17.15 11.70 11.30
N GLY A 43 -16.53 12.47 12.20
CA GLY A 43 -16.51 12.19 13.64
C GLY A 43 -15.69 10.95 14.02
N VAL A 44 -14.68 10.60 13.22
CA VAL A 44 -13.90 9.36 13.38
C VAL A 44 -12.43 9.65 13.64
N ASP A 45 -11.74 8.66 14.19
CA ASP A 45 -10.31 8.76 14.43
C ASP A 45 -9.52 8.90 13.09
N PRO A 46 -8.66 9.93 12.95
CA PRO A 46 -7.88 10.14 11.73
C PRO A 46 -6.95 8.98 11.37
N ALA A 47 -6.39 8.27 12.35
CA ALA A 47 -5.52 7.13 12.10
C ALA A 47 -6.32 5.93 11.55
N ILE A 48 -7.52 5.68 12.07
CA ILE A 48 -8.41 4.64 11.54
C ILE A 48 -8.81 4.95 10.08
N LEU A 49 -9.13 6.20 9.76
CA LEU A 49 -9.45 6.60 8.39
C LEU A 49 -8.23 6.49 7.46
N ALA A 50 -7.05 6.90 7.93
CA ALA A 50 -5.80 6.81 7.19
C ALA A 50 -5.44 5.36 6.83
N LEU A 51 -5.72 4.39 7.72
CA LEU A 51 -5.52 2.97 7.46
C LEU A 51 -6.31 2.46 6.23
N VAL A 52 -7.43 3.10 5.89
CA VAL A 52 -8.25 2.72 4.72
C VAL A 52 -7.81 3.47 3.47
N ILE A 53 -7.66 4.80 3.56
CA ILE A 53 -7.48 5.66 2.39
C ILE A 53 -6.02 5.62 1.88
N ALA A 54 -5.04 5.64 2.79
CA ALA A 54 -3.64 5.75 2.41
C ALA A 54 -3.15 4.59 1.52
N PRO A 55 -3.41 3.30 1.87
CA PRO A 55 -3.00 2.19 1.01
C PRO A 55 -3.62 2.25 -0.39
N ILE A 56 -4.87 2.71 -0.50
CA ILE A 56 -5.52 2.86 -1.81
C ILE A 56 -4.82 3.97 -2.60
N ALA A 57 -4.62 5.14 -1.99
CA ALA A 57 -4.02 6.29 -2.65
C ALA A 57 -2.60 6.02 -3.15
N THR A 58 -1.77 5.33 -2.36
CA THR A 58 -0.37 5.07 -2.71
C THR A 58 -0.19 3.91 -3.69
N GLU A 59 -1.05 2.89 -3.61
CA GLU A 59 -0.91 1.68 -4.44
C GLU A 59 -1.54 1.80 -5.82
N LEU A 60 -2.62 2.59 -5.96
CA LEU A 60 -3.43 2.65 -7.18
C LEU A 60 -2.59 2.86 -8.45
N PRO A 61 -1.68 3.86 -8.53
CA PRO A 61 -0.87 4.09 -9.74
C PRO A 61 -0.06 2.85 -10.17
N GLU A 62 0.52 2.14 -9.21
CA GLU A 62 1.35 0.95 -9.47
C GLU A 62 0.51 -0.26 -9.87
N LYS A 63 -0.71 -0.41 -9.30
CA LYS A 63 -1.63 -1.47 -9.71
C LYS A 63 -2.07 -1.29 -11.17
N PHE A 64 -2.26 -0.05 -11.63
CA PHE A 64 -2.58 0.21 -13.04
C PHE A 64 -1.49 -0.31 -13.99
N ASN A 65 -0.21 -0.07 -13.69
CA ASN A 65 0.90 -0.61 -14.49
C ASN A 65 0.87 -2.14 -14.54
N SER A 66 0.63 -2.77 -13.40
CA SER A 66 0.56 -4.24 -13.29
C SER A 66 -0.59 -4.80 -14.13
N ILE A 67 -1.76 -4.17 -14.11
CA ILE A 67 -2.92 -4.54 -14.95
C ILE A 67 -2.58 -4.42 -16.44
N ILE A 68 -1.95 -3.30 -16.84
CA ILE A 68 -1.56 -3.08 -18.24
C ILE A 68 -0.60 -4.18 -18.71
N TRP A 69 0.40 -4.54 -17.91
CA TRP A 69 1.36 -5.58 -18.27
C TRP A 69 0.74 -6.97 -18.37
N VAL A 70 -0.13 -7.35 -17.44
CA VAL A 70 -0.88 -8.62 -17.53
C VAL A 70 -1.72 -8.66 -18.82
N ARG A 71 -2.40 -7.56 -19.17
CA ARG A 71 -3.16 -7.46 -20.42
C ARG A 71 -2.28 -7.58 -21.68
N GLN A 72 -0.99 -7.25 -21.56
CA GLN A 72 0.00 -7.39 -22.63
C GLN A 72 0.72 -8.76 -22.62
N GLY A 73 0.31 -9.70 -21.76
CA GLY A 73 0.97 -11.00 -21.61
C GLY A 73 2.35 -10.92 -20.95
N LYS A 74 2.66 -9.83 -20.25
CA LYS A 74 3.95 -9.59 -19.55
C LYS A 74 3.84 -9.98 -18.08
N ASP A 75 3.40 -11.21 -17.83
CA ASP A 75 3.07 -11.69 -16.47
C ASP A 75 4.27 -11.67 -15.53
N THR A 76 5.47 -12.00 -16.03
CA THR A 76 6.71 -11.97 -15.24
C THR A 76 7.05 -10.54 -14.77
N LEU A 77 6.85 -9.54 -15.63
CA LEU A 77 7.12 -8.14 -15.28
C LEU A 77 6.08 -7.62 -14.28
N ALA A 78 4.81 -7.96 -14.47
CA ALA A 78 3.74 -7.62 -13.54
C ALA A 78 3.98 -8.26 -12.16
N MET A 79 4.34 -9.54 -12.12
CA MET A 79 4.65 -10.23 -10.86
C MET A 79 5.88 -9.63 -10.18
N GLY A 80 6.96 -9.35 -10.92
CA GLY A 80 8.16 -8.73 -10.36
C GLY A 80 7.91 -7.35 -9.76
N ASN A 81 7.06 -6.54 -10.40
CA ASN A 81 6.67 -5.24 -9.87
C ASN A 81 5.84 -5.37 -8.58
N ILE A 82 4.82 -6.24 -8.58
CA ILE A 82 3.96 -6.44 -7.40
C ILE A 82 4.77 -6.96 -6.22
N THR A 83 5.59 -8.01 -6.40
CA THR A 83 6.35 -8.60 -5.30
C THR A 83 7.48 -7.67 -4.83
N GLY A 84 8.15 -6.97 -5.75
CA GLY A 84 9.17 -5.98 -5.43
C GLY A 84 8.63 -4.83 -4.58
N ALA A 85 7.49 -4.25 -4.98
CA ALA A 85 6.84 -3.19 -4.23
C ALA A 85 6.46 -3.65 -2.81
N MET A 86 5.90 -4.86 -2.65
CA MET A 86 5.54 -5.40 -1.33
C MET A 86 6.75 -5.59 -0.41
N VAL A 87 7.89 -6.08 -0.93
CA VAL A 87 9.12 -6.23 -0.14
C VAL A 87 9.68 -4.85 0.23
N PHE A 88 9.72 -3.91 -0.71
CA PHE A 88 10.18 -2.55 -0.44
C PHE A 88 9.32 -1.87 0.65
N GLN A 89 8.00 -1.93 0.53
CA GLN A 89 7.06 -1.27 1.45
C GLN A 89 7.05 -1.87 2.85
N SER A 90 7.20 -3.20 2.96
CA SER A 90 7.29 -3.86 4.27
C SER A 90 8.60 -3.58 5.00
N THR A 91 9.64 -3.17 4.29
CA THR A 91 10.99 -2.96 4.85
C THR A 91 11.33 -1.47 5.02
N ILE A 92 11.51 -0.73 3.91
CA ILE A 92 12.12 0.60 3.96
C ILE A 92 11.22 1.63 4.67
N PRO A 93 9.95 1.84 4.25
CA PRO A 93 9.07 2.76 4.95
C PRO A 93 8.87 2.40 6.43
N THR A 94 8.74 1.11 6.75
CA THR A 94 8.58 0.63 8.13
C THR A 94 9.79 0.99 8.99
N VAL A 95 11.02 0.73 8.51
CA VAL A 95 12.25 1.07 9.24
C VAL A 95 12.39 2.58 9.40
N VAL A 96 12.11 3.36 8.35
CA VAL A 96 12.12 4.83 8.43
C VAL A 96 11.11 5.31 9.48
N ALA A 97 9.88 4.81 9.47
CA ALA A 97 8.86 5.17 10.46
C ALA A 97 9.30 4.82 11.89
N LEU A 98 9.91 3.65 12.10
CA LEU A 98 10.42 3.24 13.42
C LEU A 98 11.57 4.13 13.92
N LEU A 99 12.45 4.58 13.02
CA LEU A 99 13.60 5.43 13.39
C LEU A 99 13.19 6.87 13.68
N PHE A 100 12.27 7.43 12.89
CA PHE A 100 11.92 8.85 12.96
C PHE A 100 10.67 9.14 13.79
N ALA A 101 9.85 8.13 14.09
CA ALA A 101 8.63 8.25 14.88
C ALA A 101 8.56 7.17 15.97
N ALA A 102 9.68 6.88 16.63
CA ALA A 102 9.76 5.87 17.69
C ALA A 102 8.74 6.13 18.82
N ASP A 103 8.54 7.40 19.19
CA ASP A 103 7.59 7.79 20.24
C ASP A 103 6.11 7.64 19.83
N ALA A 104 5.82 7.41 18.54
CA ALA A 104 4.46 7.14 18.07
C ALA A 104 4.06 5.67 18.24
N TRP A 105 5.02 4.76 18.52
CA TRP A 105 4.80 3.32 18.60
C TRP A 105 4.52 2.85 20.03
N HIS A 106 3.32 3.15 20.53
CA HIS A 106 2.86 2.66 21.82
C HIS A 106 1.64 1.75 21.67
N VAL A 107 1.63 0.62 22.39
CA VAL A 107 0.45 -0.24 22.47
C VAL A 107 -0.56 0.41 23.41
N THR A 108 -1.65 0.88 22.83
CA THR A 108 -2.79 1.49 23.53
C THR A 108 -4.00 0.55 23.50
N ALA A 109 -5.05 0.87 24.26
CA ALA A 109 -6.31 0.12 24.18
C ALA A 109 -6.90 0.12 22.75
N ASP A 110 -6.65 1.18 21.99
CA ASP A 110 -7.11 1.36 20.60
C ASP A 110 -6.32 0.51 19.59
N SER A 111 -5.18 -0.07 20.00
CA SER A 111 -4.38 -0.96 19.15
C SER A 111 -5.07 -2.28 18.80
N ARG A 112 -6.22 -2.60 19.44
CA ARG A 112 -6.99 -3.82 19.19
C ARG A 112 -7.33 -4.02 17.72
N ILE A 113 -7.74 -2.95 17.03
CA ILE A 113 -8.09 -3.00 15.60
C ILE A 113 -6.86 -3.28 14.75
N ALA A 114 -5.72 -2.67 15.09
CA ALA A 114 -4.45 -2.91 14.39
C ALA A 114 -4.01 -4.38 14.54
N PHE A 115 -4.08 -4.96 15.74
CA PHE A 115 -3.76 -6.38 15.96
C PHE A 115 -4.74 -7.32 15.27
N LEU A 116 -6.05 -7.02 15.27
CA LEU A 116 -7.04 -7.81 14.55
C LEU A 116 -6.78 -7.78 13.03
N SER A 117 -6.47 -6.60 12.51
CA SER A 117 -6.12 -6.39 11.09
C SER A 117 -4.85 -7.16 10.70
N ALA A 118 -3.82 -7.13 11.56
CA ALA A 118 -2.62 -7.94 11.39
C ALA A 118 -2.96 -9.44 11.39
N GLY A 119 -3.81 -9.89 12.32
CA GLY A 119 -4.28 -11.28 12.38
C GLY A 119 -4.98 -11.72 11.09
N ILE A 120 -5.86 -10.89 10.53
CA ILE A 120 -6.53 -11.12 9.25
C ILE A 120 -5.50 -11.20 8.11
N ALA A 121 -4.51 -10.30 8.08
CA ALA A 121 -3.46 -10.31 7.07
C ALA A 121 -2.60 -11.58 7.13
N PHE A 122 -2.18 -12.01 8.33
CA PHE A 122 -1.44 -13.26 8.52
C PHE A 122 -2.26 -14.49 8.14
N LEU A 123 -3.54 -14.53 8.51
CA LEU A 123 -4.45 -15.61 8.14
C LEU A 123 -4.63 -15.67 6.62
N SER A 124 -4.84 -14.53 5.97
CA SER A 124 -4.94 -14.42 4.52
C SER A 124 -3.67 -14.94 3.83
N SER A 125 -2.50 -14.51 4.32
CA SER A 125 -1.21 -14.97 3.81
C SER A 125 -1.05 -16.48 3.98
N ALA A 126 -1.39 -17.05 5.15
CA ALA A 126 -1.30 -18.48 5.40
C ALA A 126 -2.21 -19.29 4.46
N VAL A 127 -3.46 -18.84 4.25
CA VAL A 127 -4.44 -19.50 3.37
C VAL A 127 -3.98 -19.50 1.91
N ILE A 128 -3.24 -18.47 1.47
CA ILE A 128 -2.72 -18.39 0.10
C ILE A 128 -1.38 -19.15 -0.03
N PHE A 129 -0.46 -18.95 0.91
CA PHE A 129 0.91 -19.42 0.86
C PHE A 129 1.04 -20.92 1.13
N ILE A 130 0.33 -21.48 2.11
CA ILE A 130 0.46 -22.91 2.47
C ILE A 130 0.08 -23.83 1.29
N PRO A 131 -1.06 -23.64 0.60
CA PRO A 131 -1.39 -24.44 -0.59
C PRO A 131 -0.43 -24.18 -1.75
N MET A 132 0.05 -22.95 -1.92
CA MET A 132 1.04 -22.61 -2.95
C MET A 132 2.35 -23.37 -2.70
N ALA A 133 2.87 -23.35 -1.48
CA ALA A 133 4.11 -24.04 -1.09
C ALA A 133 4.01 -25.56 -1.27
N ARG A 134 2.84 -26.16 -1.01
CA ARG A 134 2.63 -27.61 -1.21
C ARG A 134 2.45 -28.01 -2.67
N SER A 135 1.81 -27.17 -3.49
CA SER A 135 1.47 -27.51 -4.88
C SER A 135 2.44 -26.95 -5.92
N GLY A 136 3.35 -26.05 -5.52
CA GLY A 136 4.28 -25.35 -6.41
C GLY A 136 3.61 -24.43 -7.44
N ARG A 137 2.29 -24.20 -7.34
CA ARG A 137 1.49 -23.47 -8.33
C ARG A 137 0.64 -22.41 -7.66
N LEU A 138 0.71 -21.19 -8.20
CA LEU A 138 -0.17 -20.09 -7.84
C LEU A 138 -1.35 -20.03 -8.81
N VAL A 139 -2.57 -20.22 -8.30
CA VAL A 139 -3.79 -20.20 -9.11
C VAL A 139 -4.56 -18.92 -8.82
N GLY A 140 -4.93 -18.17 -9.86
CA GLY A 140 -5.64 -16.89 -9.71
C GLY A 140 -6.91 -16.98 -8.84
N LYS A 141 -7.68 -18.06 -8.94
CA LYS A 141 -8.85 -18.29 -8.07
C LYS A 141 -8.51 -18.33 -6.58
N ARG A 142 -7.33 -18.85 -6.20
CA ARG A 142 -6.88 -18.88 -4.80
C ARG A 142 -6.47 -17.49 -4.32
N LEU A 143 -5.96 -16.63 -5.21
CA LEU A 143 -5.65 -15.23 -4.89
C LEU A 143 -6.90 -14.41 -4.57
N LEU A 144 -8.05 -14.72 -5.18
CA LEU A 144 -9.32 -14.05 -4.88
C LEU A 144 -9.76 -14.19 -3.41
N VAL A 145 -9.30 -15.25 -2.73
CA VAL A 145 -9.55 -15.44 -1.29
C VAL A 145 -8.94 -14.30 -0.48
N GLY A 146 -7.78 -13.77 -0.90
CA GLY A 146 -7.18 -12.57 -0.29
C GLY A 146 -8.07 -11.34 -0.41
N GLY A 147 -8.78 -11.18 -1.53
CA GLY A 147 -9.79 -10.14 -1.69
C GLY A 147 -10.93 -10.27 -0.68
N GLY A 148 -11.37 -11.50 -0.38
CA GLY A 148 -12.36 -11.74 0.68
C GLY A 148 -11.89 -11.32 2.07
N PHE A 149 -10.64 -11.64 2.43
CA PHE A 149 -10.04 -11.18 3.68
C PHE A 149 -9.88 -9.66 3.75
N TYR A 150 -9.53 -9.02 2.63
CA TYR A 150 -9.46 -7.56 2.56
C TYR A 150 -10.84 -6.91 2.76
N LEU A 151 -11.90 -7.47 2.18
CA LEU A 151 -13.27 -7.00 2.44
C LEU A 151 -13.70 -7.20 3.90
N ALA A 152 -13.31 -8.30 4.53
CA ALA A 152 -13.57 -8.53 5.95
C ALA A 152 -12.83 -7.50 6.83
N TYR A 153 -11.57 -7.20 6.52
CA TYR A 153 -10.81 -6.13 7.14
C TYR A 153 -11.50 -4.77 6.98
N LEU A 154 -11.89 -4.40 5.75
CA LEU A 154 -12.62 -3.15 5.50
C LEU A 154 -13.93 -3.08 6.27
N ALA A 155 -14.69 -4.18 6.34
CA ALA A 155 -15.93 -4.21 7.09
C ALA A 155 -15.69 -3.96 8.59
N ILE A 156 -14.66 -4.57 9.18
CA ILE A 156 -14.29 -4.33 10.59
C ILE A 156 -13.93 -2.86 10.82
N VAL A 157 -13.10 -2.30 9.95
CA VAL A 157 -12.67 -0.90 10.09
C VAL A 157 -13.86 0.05 9.92
N VAL A 158 -14.71 -0.16 8.92
CA VAL A 158 -15.92 0.65 8.68
C VAL A 158 -16.92 0.53 9.84
N LEU A 159 -17.11 -0.66 10.40
CA LEU A 159 -18.00 -0.85 11.56
C LEU A 159 -17.45 -0.16 12.81
N SER A 160 -16.13 -0.15 13.00
CA SER A 160 -15.50 0.61 14.08
C SER A 160 -15.65 2.12 13.88
N ILE A 161 -15.40 2.62 12.67
CA ILE A 161 -15.67 4.02 12.28
C ILE A 161 -17.14 4.39 12.57
N ALA A 162 -18.09 3.49 12.30
CA ALA A 162 -19.51 3.72 12.55
C ALA A 162 -19.94 3.57 14.03
N GLY A 163 -19.00 3.30 14.95
CA GLY A 163 -19.26 3.23 16.40
C GLY A 163 -19.91 1.93 16.88
N PHE A 164 -19.86 0.85 16.10
CA PHE A 164 -20.40 -0.46 16.51
C PHE A 164 -19.44 -1.25 17.43
N PHE A 165 -18.14 -0.90 17.44
CA PHE A 165 -17.08 -1.57 18.20
C PHE A 165 -15.99 -0.62 18.65
#